data_AF-A0A7X3UCS7-F1
#
_entry.id   AF-A0A7X3UCS7-F1
#
_cell.length_a   1.000
_cell.length_b   1.000
_cell.length_c   1.000
_cell.angle_alpha   90.00
_cell.angle_beta   90.00
_cell.angle_gamma   90.00
#
_symmetry.space_group_name_H-M   'P 1'
#
loop_
_entity.id
_entity.type
_entity.pdbx_description
1 polymer ?
#
loop_
_entity_poly.entity_id
_entity_poly.type
_entity_poly.pdbx_seq_one_letter_code
_entity_poly.pdbx_strand_id
1 'polypeptide(L)' 'MRRRAPSPSPRNASPTSRATRATTPTREQEHLMPPATGEPAPAFTLMNKDREEVTLDSFPGKHIVLAFYPLAFTGG' A
#
# COMPACT_ATOMS: atom_id res chain seq x y z
N MET A 1 -18.31 -47.45 44.05
CA MET A 1 -18.32 -47.05 42.63
C MET A 1 -19.15 -45.78 42.48
N ARG A 2 -18.51 -44.61 42.32
CA ARG A 2 -19.20 -43.33 42.09
C ARG A 2 -18.67 -42.73 40.77
N ARG A 3 -19.60 -42.44 39.87
CA ARG A 3 -19.40 -41.91 38.52
C ARG A 3 -18.90 -40.47 38.62
N ARG A 4 -17.87 -40.11 37.85
CA ARG A 4 -17.57 -38.72 37.49
C ARG A 4 -17.24 -38.69 36.01
N ALA A 5 -18.24 -38.34 35.19
CA ALA A 5 -18.03 -38.04 33.78
C ALA A 5 -17.26 -36.71 33.67
N PRO A 6 -16.20 -36.60 32.86
CA PRO A 6 -15.64 -35.31 32.52
C PRO A 6 -16.54 -34.60 31.49
N SER A 7 -16.84 -33.34 31.81
CA SER A 7 -17.65 -32.38 31.06
C SER A 7 -17.22 -32.24 29.59
N PRO A 8 -18.16 -32.02 28.65
CA PRO A 8 -17.84 -31.74 27.24
C PRO A 8 -17.17 -30.37 27.09
N SER A 9 -16.08 -30.32 26.33
CA SER A 9 -15.39 -29.09 25.94
C SER A 9 -16.32 -28.16 25.14
N PRO A 10 -16.36 -26.85 25.43
CA PRO A 10 -17.17 -25.93 24.64
C PRO A 10 -16.59 -25.76 23.24
N ARG A 11 -17.47 -26.04 22.27
CA ARG A 11 -17.41 -25.71 20.84
C ARG A 11 -17.21 -24.20 20.68
N ASN A 12 -15.98 -23.75 20.43
CA ASN A 12 -15.71 -22.35 20.13
C ASN A 12 -15.84 -22.12 18.61
N ALA A 13 -16.97 -21.55 18.19
CA ALA A 13 -17.22 -21.15 16.82
C ALA A 13 -17.14 -19.62 16.69
N SER A 14 -16.20 -19.18 15.82
CA SER A 14 -16.26 -17.98 14.96
C SER A 14 -16.24 -16.58 15.62
N PRO A 15 -16.13 -15.50 14.83
CA PRO A 15 -15.05 -15.10 13.91
C PRO A 15 -14.53 -13.68 14.29
N THR A 16 -13.55 -13.16 13.55
CA THR A 16 -13.19 -11.72 13.52
C THR A 16 -12.47 -11.16 14.75
N SER A 17 -11.19 -10.75 14.60
CA SER A 17 -10.82 -9.36 14.89
C SER A 17 -9.38 -9.05 14.45
N ARG A 18 -9.30 -7.98 13.65
CA ARG A 18 -8.24 -6.96 13.65
C ARG A 18 -7.16 -7.03 12.56
N ALA A 19 -7.55 -6.49 11.41
CA ALA A 19 -6.70 -5.59 10.65
C ALA A 19 -5.98 -4.60 11.57
N THR A 20 -4.65 -4.54 11.47
CA THR A 20 -3.72 -3.40 11.67
C THR A 20 -2.37 -3.91 12.19
N ARG A 21 -1.50 -4.36 11.27
CA ARG A 21 -0.07 -4.10 11.42
C ARG A 21 0.22 -2.89 10.54
N ALA A 22 -0.10 -1.71 11.06
CA ALA A 22 0.52 -0.49 10.57
C ALA A 22 1.99 -0.56 11.02
N THR A 23 2.82 -1.12 10.16
CA THR A 23 4.27 -0.92 10.26
C THR A 23 4.51 0.47 9.70
N THR A 24 4.50 1.48 10.58
CA THR A 24 5.08 2.78 10.26
C THR A 24 6.55 2.53 9.92
N PRO A 25 7.01 2.68 8.67
CA PRO A 25 8.43 2.53 8.37
C PRO A 25 9.17 3.71 9.01
N THR A 26 10.21 3.39 9.75
CA THR A 26 11.21 4.36 10.20
C THR A 26 11.71 5.14 8.97
N ARG A 27 11.64 6.48 9.05
CA ARG A 27 11.91 7.49 8.00
C ARG A 27 13.27 7.37 7.27
N GLU A 28 14.11 6.40 7.60
CA GLU A 28 15.42 6.17 6.98
C GLU A 28 15.40 5.07 5.90
N GLN A 29 14.29 4.35 5.69
CA GLN A 29 14.18 3.31 4.64
C GLN A 29 12.96 3.45 3.72
N GLU A 30 12.33 4.63 3.63
CA GLU A 30 11.17 4.87 2.75
C GLU A 30 11.52 4.90 1.25
N HIS A 31 12.80 5.00 0.87
CA HIS A 31 13.23 5.10 -0.53
C HIS A 31 13.46 3.74 -1.24
N LEU A 32 13.31 2.62 -0.54
CA LEU A 32 13.64 1.29 -1.09
C LEU A 32 12.40 0.39 -1.31
N MET A 33 11.20 0.86 -0.98
CA MET A 33 9.99 0.07 -1.19
C MET A 33 9.24 0.55 -2.44
N PRO A 34 9.00 -0.35 -3.41
CA PRO A 34 8.07 -0.04 -4.49
C PRO A 34 6.67 0.22 -3.92
N PRO A 35 5.86 1.07 -4.56
CA PRO A 35 4.50 1.34 -4.11
C PRO A 35 3.70 0.05 -3.99
N ALA A 36 3.01 -0.14 -2.87
CA ALA A 36 2.18 -1.31 -2.63
C ALA A 36 0.87 -1.24 -3.44
N THR A 37 0.42 -2.38 -3.97
CA THR A 37 -0.83 -2.45 -4.72
C THR A 37 -2.04 -2.25 -3.81
N GLY A 38 -3.02 -1.47 -4.25
CA GLY A 38 -4.26 -1.22 -3.51
C GLY A 38 -4.17 -0.08 -2.50
N GLU A 39 -2.97 0.43 -2.23
CA GLU A 39 -2.78 1.68 -1.52
C GLU A 39 -2.90 2.87 -2.48
N PRO A 40 -3.32 4.06 -2.00
CA PRO A 40 -3.27 5.27 -2.81
C PRO A 40 -1.87 5.50 -3.37
N ALA A 41 -1.79 5.89 -4.65
CA ALA A 41 -0.51 6.20 -5.26
C ALA A 41 0.16 7.37 -4.51
N PRO A 42 1.50 7.34 -4.32
CA PRO A 42 2.22 8.45 -3.72
C PRO A 42 2.02 9.75 -4.50
N ALA A 43 1.87 10.85 -3.78
CA ALA A 43 1.83 12.17 -4.40
C ALA A 43 3.14 12.44 -5.14
N PHE A 44 3.05 13.02 -6.33
CA PHE A 44 4.20 13.50 -7.07
C PHE A 44 3.92 14.90 -7.60
N THR A 45 5.02 15.62 -7.81
CA THR A 45 5.09 16.89 -8.50
C THR A 45 6.25 16.82 -9.47
N LEU A 46 5.98 16.89 -10.77
CA LEU A 46 6.98 16.77 -11.83
C LEU A 46 6.88 17.97 -12.77
N MET A 47 7.99 18.29 -13.43
CA MET A 47 8.04 19.33 -14.45
C MET A 47 7.81 18.71 -15.83
N ASN A 48 6.88 19.24 -16.61
CA ASN A 48 6.66 18.81 -17.99
C ASN A 48 7.65 19.50 -18.97
N LYS A 49 7.52 19.21 -20.27
CA LYS A 49 8.39 19.77 -21.32
C LYS A 49 8.25 21.28 -21.48
N ASP A 50 7.07 21.82 -21.17
CA ASP A 50 6.74 23.24 -21.24
C ASP A 50 7.13 24.00 -19.96
N ARG A 51 7.81 23.32 -19.02
CA ARG A 51 8.19 23.84 -17.70
C ARG A 51 7.00 24.20 -16.82
N GLU A 52 5.92 23.45 -16.96
CA GLU A 52 4.78 23.52 -16.07
C GLU A 52 4.84 22.42 -15.01
N GLU A 53 4.39 22.78 -13.81
CA GLU A 53 4.26 21.84 -12.71
C GLU A 53 3.02 20.95 -12.92
N VAL A 54 3.23 19.64 -12.85
CA VAL A 54 2.20 18.62 -13.00
C VAL A 54 2.18 17.75 -11.76
N THR A 55 1.00 17.66 -11.13
CA THR A 55 0.79 16.87 -9.91
C THR A 55 -0.14 15.70 -10.15
N LEU A 56 -0.10 14.68 -9.29
CA LEU A 56 -1.06 13.57 -9.34
C LEU A 56 -2.52 14.07 -9.21
N ASP A 57 -2.77 15.03 -8.32
CA ASP A 57 -4.10 15.58 -8.03
C ASP A 57 -4.70 16.34 -9.22
N SER A 58 -3.90 16.69 -10.23
CA SER A 58 -4.37 17.31 -11.47
C SER A 58 -5.18 16.37 -12.36
N PHE A 59 -5.26 15.07 -12.04
CA PHE A 59 -5.92 14.04 -12.84
C PHE A 59 -7.04 13.28 -12.09
N PRO A 60 -8.07 13.95 -11.57
CA PRO A 60 -9.14 13.30 -10.81
C PRO A 60 -9.95 12.32 -11.68
N GLY A 61 -10.20 11.12 -11.14
CA GLY A 61 -11.04 10.10 -11.78
C GLY A 61 -10.43 9.46 -13.03
N LYS A 62 -9.16 9.70 -13.32
CA LYS A 62 -8.45 9.10 -14.47
C LYS A 62 -7.56 7.95 -14.01
N HIS A 63 -7.51 6.88 -14.79
CA HIS A 63 -6.46 5.87 -14.68
C HIS A 63 -5.20 6.40 -15.37
N ILE A 64 -4.07 6.34 -14.67
CA ILE A 64 -2.81 6.92 -15.12
C ILE A 64 -1.74 5.82 -15.09
N VAL A 65 -0.86 5.83 -16.09
CA VAL A 65 0.32 4.98 -16.13
C VAL A 65 1.54 5.87 -15.94
N LEU A 66 2.35 5.58 -14.92
CA LEU A 66 3.62 6.25 -14.69
C LEU A 66 4.75 5.41 -15.27
N ALA A 67 5.48 5.97 -16.23
CA ALA A 67 6.59 5.29 -16.91
C ALA A 67 7.90 6.05 -16.71
N PHE A 68 8.95 5.35 -16.27
CA PHE A 68 10.28 5.90 -16.05
C PHE A 68 11.20 5.56 -17.22
N TYR A 69 11.74 6.58 -17.88
CA TYR A 69 12.61 6.42 -19.05
C TYR A 69 14.02 6.95 -18.73
N PRO A 70 14.98 6.07 -18.39
CA PRO A 70 16.38 6.46 -18.25
C PRO A 70 16.90 7.05 -19.56
N LEU A 71 17.73 8.10 -19.47
CA LEU A 71 18.32 8.77 -20.63
C LEU A 71 17.29 9.37 -21.62
N ALA A 72 16.08 9.70 -21.17
CA ALA A 72 15.01 10.29 -22.00
C ALA A 72 15.38 11.62 -22.70
N PHE A 73 16.49 12.24 -22.32
CA PHE A 73 16.99 13.51 -22.86
C PHE A 73 18.30 13.35 -23.66
N THR A 74 18.66 12.12 -24.04
CA THR A 74 19.84 11.86 -24.88
C THR A 74 19.45 11.81 -26.36
N GLY A 75 20.33 12.32 -27.23
CA GLY A 75 20.05 12.55 -28.66
C GLY A 75 20.27 11.35 -29.58
N GLY A 76 20.98 10.30 -29.12
CA GLY A 76 21.41 9.18 -29.97
C GLY A 76 22.55 9.55 -30.92
#